data_AF-A0A8S4QMN1-F1
#
_entry.id   AF-A0A8S4QMN1-F1
#
_cell.length_a   1.000
_cell.length_b   1.000
_cell.length_c   1.000
_cell.angle_alpha   90.00
_cell.angle_beta   90.00
_cell.angle_gamma   90.00
#
_symmetry.space_group_name_H-M   'P 1'
#
loop_
_entity.id
_entity.type
_entity.pdbx_description
1 polymer ?
#
loop_
_entity_poly.entity_id
_entity_poly.type
_entity_poly.pdbx_seq_one_letter_code
_entity_poly.pdbx_strand_id
1 'polypeptide(L)' 'NVIVSIIPQCLKIKVFEQCVLPVMTYRSETWSLTITCLRLSVTQRAMESAMLGASLRDQIRNEEIRR' A
#
# COMPACT_ATOMS: atom_id res chain seq x y z
N ASN A 1 1.76 -9.85 16.55
CA ASN A 1 0.79 -9.04 15.79
C ASN A 1 -0.16 -9.98 15.06
N VAL A 2 -1.26 -10.38 15.70
CA VAL A 2 -2.10 -11.54 15.29
C VAL A 2 -2.94 -11.28 14.03
N ILE A 3 -3.16 -10.02 13.66
CA ILE A 3 -3.99 -9.63 12.50
C ILE A 3 -3.26 -9.91 11.16
N VAL A 4 -1.94 -10.04 11.19
CA VAL A 4 -1.13 -10.20 9.97
C VAL A 4 -1.16 -11.64 9.43
N SER A 5 -1.38 -12.65 10.27
CA SER A 5 -1.22 -14.06 9.88
C SER A 5 -2.49 -14.77 9.39
N ILE A 6 -3.67 -14.20 9.61
CA ILE A 6 -4.96 -14.90 9.36
C ILE A 6 -5.42 -14.72 7.90
N ILE A 7 -5.08 -13.59 7.27
CA ILE A 7 -5.56 -13.24 5.93
C ILE A 7 -4.44 -13.48 4.92
N PRO A 8 -4.69 -14.27 3.85
CA PRO A 8 -3.69 -14.50 2.82
C PRO A 8 -3.34 -13.19 2.11
N GLN A 9 -2.06 -13.03 1.76
CA GLN A 9 -1.50 -11.80 1.19
C GLN A 9 -2.29 -11.30 -0.03
N CYS A 10 -2.70 -12.23 -0.90
CA CYS A 10 -3.49 -11.94 -2.10
C CYS A 10 -4.83 -11.25 -1.78
N LEU A 11 -5.45 -11.56 -0.63
CA LEU A 11 -6.71 -10.96 -0.22
C LEU A 11 -6.50 -9.55 0.34
N LYS A 12 -5.41 -9.33 1.08
CA LYS A 12 -5.05 -7.99 1.59
C LYS A 12 -4.80 -7.02 0.43
N ILE A 13 -4.09 -7.48 -0.61
CA ILE A 13 -3.84 -6.71 -1.84
C ILE A 13 -5.17 -6.35 -2.51
N LYS A 14 -6.07 -7.32 -2.72
CA LYS A 14 -7.38 -7.06 -3.35
C LYS A 14 -8.23 -6.06 -2.58
N VAL A 15 -8.28 -6.16 -1.25
CA VAL A 15 -9.03 -5.21 -0.42
C VAL A 15 -8.42 -3.81 -0.49
N PHE A 16 -7.09 -3.72 -0.48
CA PHE A 16 -6.39 -2.45 -0.64
C PHE A 16 -6.66 -1.79 -1.99
N GLU A 17 -6.56 -2.56 -3.08
CA GLU A 17 -6.83 -2.08 -4.44
C GLU A 17 -8.29 -1.65 -4.64
N GLN A 18 -9.25 -2.35 -4.04
CA GLN A 18 -10.67 -2.05 -4.22
C GLN A 18 -11.17 -0.90 -3.33
N CYS A 19 -10.63 -0.74 -2.12
CA CYS A 19 -11.18 0.22 -1.15
C CYS A 19 -10.29 1.45 -0.94
N VAL A 20 -8.97 1.28 -0.92
CA VAL A 20 -8.04 2.35 -0.53
C VAL A 20 -7.53 3.11 -1.76
N LEU A 21 -7.16 2.38 -2.81
CA LEU A 21 -6.67 2.96 -4.05
C LEU A 21 -7.66 3.95 -4.70
N PRO A 22 -8.96 3.64 -4.91
CA PRO A 22 -9.88 4.58 -5.54
C PRO A 22 -10.12 5.85 -4.73
N VAL A 23 -10.16 5.75 -3.39
CA VAL A 23 -10.33 6.93 -2.51
C VAL A 23 -9.11 7.85 -2.58
N MET A 24 -7.90 7.26 -2.64
CA MET A 24 -6.66 8.00 -2.80
C MET A 24 -6.55 8.66 -4.18
N THR A 25 -6.88 7.93 -5.24
CA THR A 25 -6.90 8.44 -6.62
C THR A 25 -7.86 9.60 -6.76
N TYR A 26 -9.10 9.46 -6.32
CA TYR A 26 -10.10 10.53 -6.38
C TYR A 26 -9.64 11.80 -5.64
N ARG A 27 -9.04 11.63 -4.45
CA ARG A 27 -8.46 12.76 -3.71
C ARG A 27 -7.30 13.42 -4.44
N SER A 28 -6.46 12.64 -5.13
CA SER A 28 -5.36 13.18 -5.92
C SER A 28 -5.78 13.85 -7.21
N GLU A 29 -6.90 13.44 -7.81
CA GLU A 29 -7.51 14.12 -8.96
C GLU A 29 -8.07 15.49 -8.56
N THR A 30 -8.53 15.60 -7.31
CA THR A 30 -9.07 16.84 -6.74
C THR A 30 -7.97 17.83 -6.32
N TRP A 31 -6.74 17.37 -6.08
CA TRP A 31 -5.59 18.18 -5.63
C TRP A 31 -4.54 18.28 -6.75
N SER A 32 -3.56 19.20 -6.69
CA SER A 32 -2.55 19.37 -7.76
C SER A 32 -1.93 18.05 -8.25
N LEU A 33 -2.26 17.68 -9.49
CA LEU A 33 -2.10 16.34 -10.09
C LEU A 33 -0.66 15.77 -10.04
N THR A 34 0.38 16.59 -10.19
CA THR A 34 1.74 16.06 -10.45
C THR A 34 2.49 15.63 -9.19
N ILE A 35 2.46 16.44 -8.13
CA ILE A 35 3.16 16.12 -6.86
C ILE A 35 2.39 15.06 -6.07
N THR A 36 1.06 15.07 -6.18
CA THR A 36 0.19 14.19 -5.41
C THR A 36 0.31 12.74 -5.87
N CYS A 37 0.42 12.48 -7.18
CA CYS A 37 0.63 11.13 -7.73
C CYS A 37 1.92 10.46 -7.24
N LEU A 38 3.03 11.20 -7.15
CA LEU A 38 4.28 10.67 -6.62
C LEU A 38 4.14 10.32 -5.13
N ARG A 39 3.48 11.19 -4.36
CA ARG A 39 3.22 10.96 -2.93
C ARG A 39 2.30 9.76 -2.71
N LEU A 40 1.28 9.58 -3.55
CA LEU A 40 0.39 8.42 -3.50
C LEU A 40 1.17 7.11 -3.68
N SER A 41 2.09 7.06 -4.64
CA SER A 41 2.91 5.87 -4.87
C SER A 41 3.79 5.52 -3.66
N VAL A 42 4.29 6.52 -2.94
CA VAL A 42 5.07 6.32 -1.70
C VAL A 42 4.17 5.86 -0.56
N THR A 43 3.00 6.49 -0.41
CA THR A 43 2.02 6.13 0.63
C THR A 43 1.48 4.72 0.42
N GLN A 44 1.21 4.32 -0.81
CA GLN A 44 0.81 2.96 -1.17
C GLN A 44 1.86 1.93 -0.74
N ARG A 45 3.14 2.16 -1.07
CA ARG A 45 4.24 1.25 -0.67
C ARG A 45 4.42 1.16 0.84
N ALA A 46 4.27 2.27 1.55
CA ALA A 46 4.31 2.30 3.00
C ALA A 46 3.15 1.51 3.62
N MET A 47 1.95 1.61 3.05
CA MET A 47 0.78 0.84 3.48
C MET A 47 0.95 -0.66 3.18
N GLU A 48 1.42 -1.03 1.98
CA GLU A 48 1.73 -2.42 1.61
C GLU A 48 2.75 -3.05 2.60
N SER A 49 3.80 -2.29 2.96
CA SER A 49 4.80 -2.71 3.95
C SER A 49 4.21 -2.86 5.36
N ALA A 50 3.34 -1.95 5.78
CA ALA A 50 2.67 -2.00 7.07
C ALA A 50 1.68 -3.19 7.18
N MET A 51 0.99 -3.54 6.09
CA MET A 51 0.09 -4.72 6.03
C MET A 51 0.82 -6.05 6.18
N LEU A 52 2.10 -6.08 5.82
CA LEU A 52 3.01 -7.20 6.03
C LEU A 52 3.72 -7.17 7.39
N GLY A 53 3.61 -6.07 8.13
CA GLY A 53 4.39 -5.85 9.36
C GLY A 53 5.89 -5.66 9.11
N ALA A 54 6.28 -5.33 7.87
CA ALA A 54 7.67 -5.12 7.48
C ALA A 54 8.15 -3.75 8.00
N SER A 55 9.31 -3.75 8.65
CA SER A 55 9.99 -2.54 9.08
C SER A 55 11.06 -2.13 8.06
N LEU A 56 11.47 -0.86 8.07
CA LEU A 56 12.64 -0.38 7.30
C LEU A 56 13.92 -1.20 7.59
N ARG A 57 13.95 -1.90 8.73
CA ARG A 57 15.04 -2.80 9.14
C ARG A 57 15.11 -4.10 8.34
N ASP A 58 13.98 -4.57 7.83
CA ASP A 58 13.92 -5.84 7.11
C ASP A 58 14.48 -5.73 5.68
N GLN A 59 14.75 -4.51 5.20
CA GLN A 59 15.30 -4.21 3.86
C GLN A 59 14.61 -4.99 2.73
N ILE A 60 13.33 -5.28 2.88
CA ILE A 60 12.55 -6.06 1.92
C ILE A 60 12.40 -5.22 0.65
N ARG A 61 12.76 -5.81 -0.49
CA ARG A 61 12.59 -5.16 -1.78
C ARG A 61 11.10 -5.00 -2.07
N ASN A 62 10.71 -3.87 -2.64
CA ASN A 62 9.32 -3.60 -3.03
C ASN A 62 8.75 -4.66 -4.00
N GLU A 63 9.61 -5.33 -4.76
CA GLU A 63 9.24 -6.44 -5.65
C GLU A 63 8.83 -7.69 -4.88
N GLU A 64 9.48 -7.95 -3.74
CA GLU A 64 9.19 -9.09 -2.86
C GLU A 64 7.83 -8.93 -2.15
N ILE A 65 7.47 -7.68 -1.81
CA ILE A 65 6.19 -7.31 -1.17
C ILE A 65 4.99 -7.60 -2.09
N ARG A 66 5.22 -7.59 -3.40
CA ARG A 66 4.19 -7.74 -4.44
C ARG A 66 4.12 -9.16 -5.04
N ARG A 67 4.98 -10.08 -4.62
CA ARG A 67 4.87 -11.51 -4.93
C ARG A 67 3.89 -12.19 -3.98
#